data_AF-A0A953PPF7-F1
#
_entry.id   AF-A0A953PPF7-F1
#
_cell.length_a   1.000
_cell.length_b   1.000
_cell.length_c   1.000
_cell.angle_alpha   90.00
_cell.angle_beta   90.00
_cell.angle_gamma   90.00
#
_symmetry.space_group_name_H-M   'P 1'
#
loop_
_entity.id
_entity.type
_entity.pdbx_description
1 polymer ?
#
loop_
_entity_poly.entity_id
_entity_poly.type
_entity_poly.pdbx_seq_one_letter_code
_entity_poly.pdbx_strand_id
1 'polypeptide(L)'
;MRSRAIRLTLGAAAWIGLAAAGLLFFNYETQIGNLAAAARVFEQRARDAAGALADVRAGEQAYVAAGQGVAFWTPKVAAGTMGVTSTLDALRESSQNADVQGALDQAAGAVVEFQKVDARARDLVKSGQLLTAGDTIFSDGANAIAAAARQLELATATERQTYATRTAALRARQTLAIASSAALACLIVVVLLFTAVALEAPTVAIAPPAAQPAARVEPPVARASAVLVNAAALATDFGRVRDSHELERLLGRAAEALDASGIVVWMGSPDGATLQPALTHGYSPQTVARIQAMPRSADNAAAAAYRSGTLQIVLARPGGGNGAVVAPILTADGCVGVFSAEIRGGAETSQAVQALAGIIAAHLASVVAIAPEEPAEKKAASS
;
A
#
# COMPACT_ATOMS: atom_id res chain seq x y z
N MET A 1 -41.38 -8.89 31.66
CA MET A 1 -40.32 -9.07 32.70
C MET A 1 -40.05 -7.73 33.39
N ARG A 2 -40.47 -7.54 34.65
CA ARG A 2 -40.54 -6.21 35.31
C ARG A 2 -39.35 -5.84 36.21
N SER A 3 -38.42 -6.75 36.50
CA SER A 3 -37.32 -6.49 37.43
C SER A 3 -36.28 -5.53 36.84
N ARG A 4 -36.07 -4.38 37.50
CA ARG A 4 -35.01 -3.41 37.17
C ARG A 4 -33.60 -4.01 37.34
N ALA A 5 -33.45 -4.96 38.27
CA ALA A 5 -32.16 -5.63 38.53
C ALA A 5 -31.68 -6.46 37.33
N ILE A 6 -32.58 -7.16 36.63
CA ILE A 6 -32.25 -7.94 35.44
C ILE A 6 -31.76 -7.05 34.28
N ARG A 7 -32.27 -5.81 34.18
CA ARG A 7 -31.84 -4.86 33.14
C ARG A 7 -30.45 -4.31 33.41
N LEU A 8 -30.15 -4.03 34.68
CA LEU A 8 -28.83 -3.54 35.09
C LEU A 8 -27.75 -4.62 34.90
N THR A 9 -28.04 -5.88 35.22
CA THR A 9 -27.07 -6.97 35.00
C THR A 9 -26.84 -7.25 33.52
N LEU A 10 -27.89 -7.23 32.69
CA LEU A 10 -27.77 -7.38 31.24
C LEU A 10 -27.00 -6.20 30.61
N GLY A 11 -27.25 -4.96 31.06
CA GLY A 11 -26.52 -3.79 30.60
C GLY A 11 -25.04 -3.83 30.99
N ALA A 12 -24.71 -4.27 32.21
CA ALA A 12 -23.32 -4.44 32.64
C ALA A 12 -22.60 -5.52 31.84
N ALA A 13 -23.25 -6.66 31.59
CA ALA A 13 -22.69 -7.73 30.75
C ALA A 13 -22.43 -7.27 29.31
N ALA A 14 -23.32 -6.44 28.76
CA ALA A 14 -23.16 -5.84 27.43
C ALA A 14 -21.92 -4.93 27.34
N TRP A 15 -21.74 -4.07 28.34
CA TRP A 15 -20.58 -3.17 28.42
C TRP A 15 -19.27 -3.95 28.57
N ILE A 16 -19.24 -5.02 29.36
CA ILE A 16 -18.08 -5.90 29.49
C ILE A 16 -17.77 -6.58 28.14
N GLY A 17 -18.79 -7.05 27.42
CA GLY A 17 -18.63 -7.65 26.10
C GLY A 17 -18.07 -6.67 25.05
N LEU A 18 -18.56 -5.42 25.05
CA LEU A 18 -18.06 -4.36 24.17
C LEU A 18 -16.60 -3.98 24.50
N ALA A 19 -16.27 -3.86 25.78
CA ALA A 19 -14.90 -3.57 26.22
C ALA A 19 -13.93 -4.70 25.84
N ALA A 20 -14.34 -5.96 26.03
CA ALA A 20 -13.55 -7.13 25.64
C ALA A 20 -13.34 -7.20 24.12
N ALA A 21 -14.38 -6.93 23.33
CA ALA A 21 -14.27 -6.87 21.87
C ALA A 21 -13.33 -5.76 21.39
N GLY A 22 -13.40 -4.57 22.02
CA GLY A 22 -12.49 -3.45 21.75
C GLY A 22 -11.03 -3.79 22.05
N LEU A 23 -10.75 -4.45 23.17
CA LEU A 23 -9.39 -4.90 23.52
C LEU A 23 -8.87 -5.96 22.54
N LEU A 24 -9.70 -6.94 22.15
CA LEU A 24 -9.33 -7.94 21.15
C LEU A 24 -9.03 -7.29 19.79
N PHE A 25 -9.86 -6.33 19.37
CA PHE A 25 -9.64 -5.58 18.14
C PHE A 25 -8.30 -4.83 18.18
N PHE A 26 -8.02 -4.10 19.26
CA PHE A 26 -6.75 -3.37 19.42
C PHE A 26 -5.53 -4.32 19.41
N ASN A 27 -5.65 -5.47 20.07
CA ASN A 27 -4.59 -6.48 20.09
C ASN A 27 -4.34 -7.06 18.69
N TYR A 28 -5.38 -7.32 17.91
CA TYR A 28 -5.22 -7.80 16.53
C TYR A 28 -4.63 -6.72 15.61
N GLU A 29 -5.05 -5.47 15.74
CA GLU A 29 -4.50 -4.37 14.94
C GLU A 29 -3.01 -4.15 15.24
N THR A 30 -2.64 -4.22 16.52
CA THR A 30 -1.24 -4.16 16.97
C THR A 30 -0.43 -5.33 16.41
N GLN A 31 -0.97 -6.56 16.43
CA GLN A 31 -0.30 -7.74 15.86
C GLN A 31 -0.12 -7.61 14.34
N ILE A 32 -1.13 -7.14 13.61
CA ILE A 32 -1.05 -6.91 12.16
C ILE A 32 -0.01 -5.83 11.86
N GLY A 33 0.01 -4.74 12.63
CA GLY A 33 1.02 -3.68 12.53
C GLY A 33 2.45 -4.20 12.74
N ASN A 34 2.65 -5.00 13.78
CA ASN A 34 3.96 -5.62 14.08
C ASN A 34 4.40 -6.58 12.97
N LEU A 35 3.48 -7.40 12.44
CA LEU A 35 3.77 -8.27 11.30
C LEU A 35 4.13 -7.46 10.05
N ALA A 36 3.43 -6.35 9.78
CA ALA A 36 3.70 -5.49 8.64
C ALA A 36 5.05 -4.77 8.77
N ALA A 37 5.42 -4.36 9.98
CA ALA A 37 6.73 -3.77 10.25
C ALA A 37 7.86 -4.80 10.03
N ALA A 38 7.71 -6.02 10.58
CA ALA A 38 8.68 -7.10 10.40
C ALA A 38 8.87 -7.48 8.91
N ALA A 39 7.77 -7.61 8.16
CA ALA A 39 7.83 -7.92 6.73
C ALA A 39 8.57 -6.85 5.92
N ARG A 40 8.34 -5.56 6.22
CA ARG A 40 9.05 -4.45 5.57
C ARG A 40 10.55 -4.45 5.88
N VAL A 41 10.93 -4.76 7.12
CA VAL A 41 12.35 -4.85 7.51
C VAL A 41 13.02 -6.02 6.81
N PHE A 42 12.37 -7.18 6.75
CA PHE A 42 12.87 -8.34 6.01
C PHE A 42 13.07 -8.01 4.52
N GLU A 43 12.07 -7.42 3.89
CA GLU A 43 12.12 -7.06 2.47
C GLU A 43 13.18 -6.00 2.16
N GLN A 44 13.37 -5.01 3.05
CA GLN A 44 14.44 -4.03 2.90
C GLN A 44 15.81 -4.71 2.95
N ARG A 45 16.07 -5.54 3.95
CA ARG A 45 17.34 -6.28 4.10
C ARG A 45 17.60 -7.22 2.92
N ALA A 46 16.56 -7.87 2.40
CA ALA A 46 16.69 -8.72 1.22
C ALA A 46 17.07 -7.91 -0.04
N ARG A 47 16.49 -6.71 -0.23
CA ARG A 47 16.88 -5.81 -1.32
C ARG A 47 18.31 -5.32 -1.18
N ASP A 48 18.72 -4.95 0.04
CA ASP A 48 20.09 -4.51 0.33
C ASP A 48 21.10 -5.65 0.03
N ALA A 49 20.78 -6.89 0.42
CA ALA A 49 21.60 -8.06 0.10
C ALA A 49 21.68 -8.35 -1.41
N ALA A 50 20.57 -8.18 -2.15
CA ALA A 50 20.57 -8.35 -3.60
C ALA A 50 21.43 -7.28 -4.30
N GLY A 51 21.37 -6.03 -3.84
CA GLY A 51 22.27 -4.96 -4.30
C GLY A 51 23.74 -5.28 -4.00
N ALA A 52 24.04 -5.72 -2.78
CA ALA A 52 25.40 -6.09 -2.39
C ALA A 52 25.94 -7.29 -3.20
N LEU A 53 25.10 -8.28 -3.54
CA LEU A 53 25.48 -9.37 -4.46
C LEU A 53 25.85 -8.85 -5.86
N ALA A 54 25.10 -7.87 -6.37
CA ALA A 54 25.40 -7.24 -7.66
C ALA A 54 26.72 -6.43 -7.61
N ASP A 55 26.96 -5.71 -6.51
CA ASP A 55 28.20 -4.96 -6.29
C ASP A 55 29.43 -5.88 -6.19
N VAL A 56 29.28 -7.01 -5.48
CA VAL A 56 30.31 -8.05 -5.37
C VAL A 56 30.66 -8.61 -6.76
N ARG A 57 29.66 -8.91 -7.58
CA ARG A 57 29.86 -9.36 -8.97
C ARG A 57 30.57 -8.31 -9.82
N ALA A 58 30.15 -7.05 -9.75
CA ALA A 58 30.78 -5.97 -10.50
C ALA A 58 32.24 -5.78 -10.07
N GLY A 59 32.53 -5.91 -8.76
CA GLY A 59 33.89 -5.85 -8.23
C GLY A 59 34.78 -6.99 -8.70
N GLU A 60 34.26 -8.21 -8.79
CA GLU A 60 35.01 -9.36 -9.32
C GLU A 60 35.35 -9.18 -10.80
N GLN A 61 34.40 -8.69 -11.61
CA GLN A 61 34.63 -8.38 -13.03
C GLN A 61 35.71 -7.30 -13.23
N ALA A 62 35.85 -6.37 -12.27
CA ALA A 62 36.85 -5.32 -12.33
C ALA A 62 38.29 -5.83 -12.10
N TYR A 63 38.50 -7.08 -11.67
CA TYR A 63 39.83 -7.68 -11.58
C TYR A 63 40.55 -7.80 -12.93
N VAL A 64 39.79 -7.97 -14.01
CA VAL A 64 40.31 -8.19 -15.36
C VAL A 64 40.09 -6.98 -16.27
N ALA A 65 39.46 -5.92 -15.77
CA ALA A 65 39.22 -4.70 -16.53
C ALA A 65 40.52 -3.90 -16.69
N ALA A 66 40.81 -3.46 -17.92
CA ALA A 66 42.01 -2.69 -18.23
C ALA A 66 42.08 -1.39 -17.40
N GLY A 67 43.19 -1.18 -16.70
CA GLY A 67 43.40 0.00 -15.85
C GLY A 67 42.74 -0.07 -14.46
N GLN A 68 42.03 -1.15 -14.14
CA GLN A 68 41.52 -1.41 -12.80
C GLN A 68 42.26 -2.62 -12.20
N GLY A 69 42.80 -2.46 -11.00
CA GLY A 69 43.71 -3.45 -10.41
C GLY A 69 43.06 -4.32 -9.35
N VAL A 70 43.42 -5.61 -9.33
CA VAL A 70 43.03 -6.59 -8.29
C VAL A 70 43.29 -6.09 -6.87
N ALA A 71 44.37 -5.33 -6.66
CA ALA A 71 44.73 -4.79 -5.35
C ALA A 71 43.67 -3.84 -4.76
N PHE A 72 42.98 -3.05 -5.61
CA PHE A 72 41.93 -2.14 -5.17
C PHE A 72 40.60 -2.88 -4.91
N TRP A 73 40.26 -3.80 -5.80
CA TRP A 73 38.95 -4.46 -5.77
C TRP A 73 38.88 -5.65 -4.79
N THR A 74 40.00 -6.34 -4.52
CA THR A 74 40.01 -7.53 -3.63
C THR A 74 39.46 -7.22 -2.24
N PRO A 75 39.89 -6.14 -1.55
CA PRO A 75 39.33 -5.80 -0.24
C PRO A 75 37.84 -5.46 -0.32
N LYS A 76 37.39 -4.83 -1.41
CA LYS A 76 36.00 -4.42 -1.60
C LYS A 76 35.08 -5.61 -1.86
N VAL A 77 35.50 -6.55 -2.70
CA VAL A 77 34.78 -7.82 -2.94
C VAL A 77 34.72 -8.66 -1.66
N ALA A 78 35.83 -8.76 -0.90
CA ALA A 78 35.85 -9.46 0.39
C ALA A 78 34.89 -8.83 1.41
N ALA A 79 34.91 -7.50 1.56
CA ALA A 79 34.02 -6.77 2.44
C ALA A 79 32.54 -6.91 2.03
N GLY A 80 32.24 -6.78 0.74
CA GLY A 80 30.90 -6.96 0.20
C GLY A 80 30.38 -8.38 0.46
N THR A 81 31.21 -9.40 0.23
CA THR A 81 30.83 -10.80 0.46
C THR A 81 30.56 -11.08 1.94
N MET A 82 31.39 -10.57 2.86
CA MET A 82 31.14 -10.69 4.30
C MET A 82 29.84 -9.97 4.70
N GLY A 83 29.57 -8.81 4.12
CA GLY A 83 28.31 -8.07 4.35
C GLY A 83 27.08 -8.84 3.88
N VAL A 84 27.15 -9.47 2.71
CA VAL A 84 26.09 -10.36 2.20
C VAL A 84 25.89 -11.53 3.16
N THR A 85 26.94 -12.24 3.56
CA THR A 85 26.83 -13.39 4.49
C THR A 85 26.16 -12.97 5.80
N SER A 86 26.61 -11.86 6.40
CA SER A 86 26.00 -11.33 7.64
C SER A 86 24.53 -10.96 7.46
N THR A 87 24.16 -10.41 6.31
CA THR A 87 22.76 -10.05 6.02
C THR A 87 21.90 -11.29 5.83
N LEU A 88 22.40 -12.32 5.16
CA LEU A 88 21.70 -13.60 5.02
C LEU A 88 21.48 -14.30 6.37
N ASP A 89 22.48 -14.29 7.26
CA ASP A 89 22.33 -14.80 8.63
C ASP A 89 21.27 -14.02 9.41
N ALA A 90 21.28 -12.69 9.32
CA ALA A 90 20.30 -11.83 9.98
C ALA A 90 18.87 -12.04 9.43
N LEU A 91 18.73 -12.30 8.13
CA LEU A 91 17.45 -12.67 7.51
C LEU A 91 16.98 -14.03 8.03
N ARG A 92 17.88 -15.02 8.14
CA ARG A 92 17.56 -16.36 8.62
C ARG A 92 17.08 -16.34 10.07
N GLU A 93 17.76 -15.58 10.93
CA GLU A 93 17.36 -15.40 12.34
C GLU A 93 16.01 -14.69 12.49
N SER A 94 15.65 -13.83 11.55
CA SER A 94 14.40 -13.08 11.59
C SER A 94 13.16 -13.88 11.14
N SER A 95 13.33 -14.93 10.34
CA SER A 95 12.22 -15.77 9.87
C SER A 95 12.09 -17.05 10.69
N GLN A 96 10.85 -17.40 11.02
CA GLN A 96 10.49 -18.68 11.67
C GLN A 96 10.00 -19.73 10.67
N ASN A 97 10.03 -19.43 9.36
CA ASN A 97 9.58 -20.35 8.33
C ASN A 97 10.76 -21.23 7.86
N ALA A 98 10.62 -22.55 8.00
CA ALA A 98 11.64 -23.52 7.60
C ALA A 98 11.97 -23.46 6.10
N ASP A 99 11.00 -23.17 5.23
CA ASP A 99 11.23 -23.04 3.79
C ASP A 99 12.07 -21.80 3.47
N VAL A 100 11.81 -20.69 4.17
CA VAL A 100 12.59 -19.45 4.06
C VAL A 100 14.01 -19.68 4.56
N GLN A 101 14.17 -20.35 5.71
CA GLN A 101 15.49 -20.69 6.26
C GLN A 101 16.26 -21.59 5.29
N GLY A 102 15.63 -22.63 4.72
CA GLY A 102 16.27 -23.52 3.76
C GLY A 102 16.70 -22.83 2.46
N ALA A 103 15.92 -21.85 1.97
CA ALA A 103 16.32 -21.04 0.83
C ALA A 103 17.49 -20.09 1.16
N LEU A 104 17.50 -19.48 2.35
CA LEU A 104 18.60 -18.63 2.79
C LEU A 104 19.90 -19.42 3.03
N ASP A 105 19.81 -20.66 3.53
CA ASP A 105 20.97 -21.54 3.66
C ASP A 105 21.54 -21.93 2.27
N GLN A 106 20.68 -22.16 1.27
CA GLN A 106 21.12 -22.38 -0.11
C GLN A 106 21.77 -21.12 -0.71
N ALA A 107 21.24 -19.93 -0.42
CA ALA A 107 21.85 -18.67 -0.82
C ALA A 107 23.25 -18.50 -0.19
N ALA A 108 23.39 -18.77 1.10
CA ALA A 108 24.67 -18.74 1.81
C ALA A 108 25.67 -19.75 1.23
N GLY A 109 25.20 -20.96 0.90
CA GLY A 109 26.01 -21.97 0.19
C GLY A 109 26.53 -21.47 -1.16
N ALA A 110 25.68 -20.81 -1.95
CA ALA A 110 26.09 -20.23 -3.23
C ALA A 110 27.11 -19.08 -3.07
N VAL A 111 27.00 -18.29 -1.99
CA VAL A 111 28.01 -17.27 -1.64
C VAL A 111 29.35 -17.92 -1.27
N VAL A 112 29.34 -19.05 -0.57
CA VAL A 112 30.57 -19.82 -0.28
C VAL A 112 31.20 -20.37 -1.57
N GLU A 113 30.39 -20.87 -2.51
CA GLU A 113 30.92 -21.28 -3.82
C GLU A 113 31.52 -20.10 -4.58
N PHE A 114 30.87 -18.93 -4.56
CA PHE A 114 31.44 -17.70 -5.12
C PHE A 114 32.80 -17.36 -4.50
N GLN A 115 32.97 -17.45 -3.17
CA GLN A 115 34.26 -17.19 -2.52
C GLN A 115 35.37 -18.12 -3.00
N LYS A 116 35.05 -19.38 -3.28
CA LYS A 116 36.02 -20.34 -3.86
C LYS A 116 36.39 -19.96 -5.29
N VAL A 117 35.42 -19.49 -6.07
CA VAL A 117 35.65 -19.00 -7.44
C VAL A 117 36.49 -17.73 -7.44
N ASP A 118 36.18 -16.75 -6.59
CA ASP A 118 36.96 -15.51 -6.41
C ASP A 118 38.42 -15.81 -6.04
N ALA A 119 38.66 -16.73 -5.10
CA ALA A 119 40.02 -17.12 -4.72
C ALA A 119 40.80 -17.68 -5.92
N ARG A 120 40.17 -18.57 -6.70
CA ARG A 120 40.75 -19.15 -7.91
C ARG A 120 41.02 -18.09 -8.97
N ALA A 121 40.07 -17.19 -9.20
CA ALA A 121 40.20 -16.09 -10.15
C ALA A 121 41.37 -15.18 -9.79
N ARG A 122 41.52 -14.82 -8.50
CA ARG A 122 42.66 -14.02 -8.02
C ARG A 122 43.99 -14.72 -8.24
N ASP A 123 44.08 -16.03 -8.04
CA ASP A 123 45.32 -16.77 -8.27
C ASP A 123 45.67 -16.88 -9.77
N LEU A 124 44.66 -16.99 -10.65
CA LEU A 124 44.85 -16.92 -12.11
C LEU A 124 45.34 -15.53 -12.55
N VAL A 125 44.79 -14.45 -11.99
CA VAL A 125 45.25 -13.09 -12.29
C VAL A 125 46.69 -12.87 -11.82
N LYS A 126 47.04 -13.31 -10.60
CA LYS A 126 48.43 -13.24 -10.11
C LYS A 126 49.40 -14.01 -10.99
N SER A 127 48.94 -15.12 -11.58
CA SER A 127 49.73 -15.97 -12.48
C SER A 127 49.80 -15.45 -13.92
N GLY A 128 49.20 -14.29 -14.22
CA GLY A 128 49.17 -13.69 -15.56
C GLY A 128 48.18 -14.32 -16.54
N GLN A 129 47.33 -15.26 -16.09
CA GLN A 129 46.37 -15.99 -16.92
C GLN A 129 45.04 -15.24 -17.03
N LEU A 130 45.08 -14.02 -17.57
CA LEU A 130 43.92 -13.10 -17.58
C LEU A 130 42.71 -13.63 -18.36
N LEU A 131 42.92 -14.36 -19.47
CA LEU A 131 41.83 -14.93 -20.27
C LEU A 131 41.08 -16.03 -19.50
N THR A 132 41.81 -16.95 -18.86
CA THR A 132 41.24 -18.01 -18.01
C THR A 132 40.57 -17.44 -16.76
N ALA A 133 41.17 -16.39 -16.17
CA ALA A 133 40.56 -15.66 -15.06
C ALA A 133 39.23 -15.02 -15.48
N GLY A 134 39.21 -14.36 -16.65
CA GLY A 134 37.99 -13.79 -17.23
C GLY A 134 36.91 -14.84 -17.41
N ASP A 135 37.23 -15.97 -18.06
CA ASP A 135 36.27 -17.05 -18.27
C ASP A 135 35.69 -17.55 -16.93
N THR A 136 36.54 -17.79 -15.93
CA THR A 136 36.12 -18.20 -14.57
C THR A 136 35.19 -17.18 -13.91
N ILE A 137 35.51 -15.89 -14.00
CA ILE A 137 34.71 -14.80 -13.40
C ILE A 137 33.36 -14.66 -14.11
N PHE A 138 33.36 -14.60 -15.43
CA PHE A 138 32.15 -14.35 -16.22
C PHE A 138 31.24 -15.57 -16.33
N SER A 139 31.75 -16.78 -16.07
CA SER A 139 30.96 -18.02 -16.04
C SER A 139 30.68 -18.48 -14.61
N ASP A 140 31.64 -19.15 -13.95
CA ASP A 140 31.48 -19.74 -12.62
C ASP A 140 31.09 -18.70 -11.57
N GLY A 141 31.76 -17.53 -11.56
CA GLY A 141 31.49 -16.46 -10.59
C GLY A 141 30.10 -15.87 -10.77
N ALA A 142 29.74 -15.55 -12.02
CA ALA A 142 28.41 -15.08 -12.39
C ALA A 142 27.31 -16.11 -12.05
N ASN A 143 27.55 -17.40 -12.27
CA ASN A 143 26.61 -18.47 -11.97
C ASN A 143 26.39 -18.63 -10.46
N ALA A 144 27.44 -18.54 -9.66
CA ALA A 144 27.37 -18.61 -8.19
C ALA A 144 26.57 -17.43 -7.61
N ILE A 145 26.85 -16.20 -8.04
CA ILE A 145 26.08 -15.02 -7.61
C ILE A 145 24.62 -15.11 -8.07
N ALA A 146 24.37 -15.54 -9.31
CA ALA A 146 23.01 -15.70 -9.81
C ALA A 146 22.24 -16.79 -9.03
N ALA A 147 22.92 -17.85 -8.58
CA ALA A 147 22.33 -18.87 -7.71
C ALA A 147 21.97 -18.29 -6.34
N ALA A 148 22.87 -17.50 -5.72
CA ALA A 148 22.60 -16.83 -4.46
C ALA A 148 21.40 -15.87 -4.57
N ALA A 149 21.36 -15.04 -5.62
CA ALA A 149 20.27 -14.10 -5.87
C ALA A 149 18.92 -14.81 -6.06
N ARG A 150 18.86 -15.88 -6.86
CA ARG A 150 17.63 -16.67 -7.05
C ARG A 150 17.11 -17.24 -5.74
N GLN A 151 17.99 -17.77 -4.89
CA GLN A 151 17.59 -18.34 -3.60
C GLN A 151 17.09 -17.26 -2.62
N LEU A 152 17.71 -16.09 -2.63
CA LEU A 152 17.24 -14.92 -1.87
C LEU A 152 15.86 -14.43 -2.34
N GLU A 153 15.62 -14.41 -3.65
CA GLU A 153 14.30 -14.10 -4.24
C GLU A 153 13.24 -15.13 -3.84
N LEU A 154 13.58 -16.42 -3.88
CA LEU A 154 12.69 -17.51 -3.44
C LEU A 154 12.33 -17.35 -1.95
N ALA A 155 13.33 -17.08 -1.10
CA ALA A 155 13.12 -16.80 0.32
C ALA A 155 12.17 -15.60 0.53
N THR A 156 12.39 -14.52 -0.22
CA THR A 156 11.58 -13.29 -0.15
C THR A 156 10.14 -13.53 -0.61
N ALA A 157 9.93 -14.28 -1.70
CA ALA A 157 8.60 -14.62 -2.19
C ALA A 157 7.83 -15.48 -1.16
N THR A 158 8.52 -16.45 -0.55
CA THR A 158 7.95 -17.35 0.46
C THR A 158 7.58 -16.61 1.75
N GLU A 159 8.43 -15.67 2.19
CA GLU A 159 8.15 -14.82 3.36
C GLU A 159 6.94 -13.91 3.09
N ARG A 160 6.84 -13.30 1.90
CA ARG A 160 5.67 -12.49 1.49
C ARG A 160 4.37 -13.31 1.51
N GLN A 161 4.40 -14.54 1.00
CA GLN A 161 3.24 -15.44 1.03
C GLN A 161 2.85 -15.84 2.46
N THR A 162 3.84 -16.08 3.30
CA THR A 162 3.64 -16.40 4.73
C THR A 162 2.97 -15.23 5.45
N TYR A 163 3.45 -14.01 5.22
CA TYR A 163 2.86 -12.78 5.75
C TYR A 163 1.40 -12.60 5.29
N ALA A 164 1.12 -12.76 3.99
CA ALA A 164 -0.24 -12.65 3.44
C ALA A 164 -1.20 -13.65 4.08
N THR A 165 -0.75 -14.89 4.29
CA THR A 165 -1.57 -15.95 4.90
C THR A 165 -1.84 -15.66 6.38
N ARG A 166 -0.82 -15.23 7.14
CA ARG A 166 -0.96 -14.87 8.57
C ARG A 166 -1.88 -13.68 8.78
N THR A 167 -1.74 -12.63 7.96
CA THR A 167 -2.60 -11.45 8.03
C THR A 167 -4.05 -11.76 7.67
N ALA A 168 -4.29 -12.57 6.63
CA ALA A 168 -5.63 -13.03 6.28
C ALA A 168 -6.28 -13.83 7.43
N ALA A 169 -5.52 -14.71 8.09
CA ALA A 169 -6.01 -15.48 9.23
C ALA A 169 -6.38 -14.58 10.43
N LEU A 170 -5.60 -13.54 10.72
CA LEU A 170 -5.91 -12.57 11.77
C LEU A 170 -7.15 -11.73 11.43
N ARG A 171 -7.28 -11.23 10.20
CA ARG A 171 -8.46 -10.48 9.74
C ARG A 171 -9.73 -11.32 9.75
N ALA A 172 -9.64 -12.60 9.41
CA ALA A 172 -10.77 -13.53 9.51
C ALA A 172 -11.26 -13.67 10.97
N ARG A 173 -10.34 -13.80 11.94
CA ARG A 173 -10.66 -13.84 13.37
C ARG A 173 -11.26 -12.52 13.88
N GLN A 174 -10.74 -11.39 13.42
CA GLN A 174 -11.29 -10.05 13.72
C GLN A 174 -12.74 -9.92 13.24
N THR A 175 -13.05 -10.42 12.04
CA THR A 175 -14.41 -10.41 11.48
C THR A 175 -15.37 -11.27 12.32
N LEU A 176 -14.93 -12.45 12.78
CA LEU A 176 -15.72 -13.29 13.69
C LEU A 176 -15.97 -12.64 15.07
N ALA A 177 -14.99 -11.91 15.61
CA ALA A 177 -15.12 -11.19 16.87
C ALA A 177 -16.08 -9.98 16.77
N ILE A 178 -16.06 -9.26 15.65
CA ILE A 178 -16.98 -8.14 15.40
C ILE A 178 -18.40 -8.67 15.15
N ALA A 179 -18.55 -9.77 14.39
CA ALA A 179 -19.87 -10.37 14.12
C ALA A 179 -20.58 -10.83 15.40
N SER A 180 -19.86 -11.39 16.37
CA SER A 180 -20.44 -11.84 17.65
C SER A 180 -20.88 -10.67 18.55
N SER A 181 -20.13 -9.57 18.58
CA SER A 181 -20.49 -8.37 19.34
C SER A 181 -21.64 -7.58 18.71
N ALA A 182 -21.72 -7.49 17.38
CA ALA A 182 -22.85 -6.91 16.68
C ALA A 182 -24.14 -7.73 16.90
N ALA A 183 -24.04 -9.06 16.87
CA ALA A 183 -25.17 -9.95 17.16
C ALA A 183 -25.66 -9.80 18.61
N LEU A 184 -24.75 -9.68 19.57
CA LEU A 184 -25.09 -9.46 20.99
C LEU A 184 -25.74 -8.10 21.22
N ALA A 185 -25.21 -7.04 20.61
CA ALA A 185 -25.80 -5.69 20.68
C ALA A 185 -27.19 -5.65 20.05
N CYS A 186 -27.38 -6.32 18.90
CA CYS A 186 -28.67 -6.43 18.23
C CYS A 186 -29.68 -7.22 19.09
N LEU A 187 -29.26 -8.32 19.72
CA LEU A 187 -30.08 -9.08 20.67
C LEU A 187 -30.52 -8.23 21.86
N ILE A 188 -29.63 -7.39 22.41
CA ILE A 188 -29.94 -6.48 23.52
C ILE A 188 -30.95 -5.41 23.09
N VAL A 189 -30.77 -4.82 21.91
CA VAL A 189 -31.70 -3.83 21.34
C VAL A 189 -33.08 -4.45 21.12
N VAL A 190 -33.15 -5.68 20.59
CA VAL A 190 -34.40 -6.43 20.41
C VAL A 190 -35.07 -6.71 21.76
N VAL A 191 -34.33 -7.17 22.78
CA VAL A 191 -34.89 -7.42 24.13
C VAL A 191 -35.39 -6.12 24.79
N LEU A 192 -34.73 -4.99 24.57
CA LEU A 192 -35.17 -3.69 25.08
C LEU A 192 -36.42 -3.18 24.36
N LEU A 193 -36.48 -3.29 23.02
CA LEU A 193 -37.63 -2.88 22.20
C LEU A 193 -38.90 -3.68 22.51
N PHE A 194 -38.80 -5.00 22.70
CA PHE A 194 -39.95 -5.85 23.03
C PHE A 194 -40.51 -5.66 24.45
N THR A 195 -39.91 -4.80 25.28
CA THR A 195 -40.43 -4.44 26.61
C THR A 195 -41.05 -3.03 26.68
N ALA A 196 -40.98 -2.26 25.59
CA ALA A 196 -41.50 -0.91 25.50
C ALA A 196 -42.65 -0.82 24.49
N VAL A 197 -43.78 -1.49 24.78
CA VAL A 197 -45.06 -1.18 24.12
C VAL A 197 -46.14 -1.08 25.18
N ALA A 198 -46.45 0.16 25.55
CA ALA A 198 -47.76 0.62 26.00
C ALA A 198 -47.73 2.16 26.05
N LEU A 199 -47.72 2.80 24.89
CA LEU A 199 -48.17 4.19 24.75
C LEU A 199 -49.02 4.27 23.48
N GLU A 200 -50.27 4.69 23.67
CA GLU A 200 -51.31 4.87 22.66
C GLU A 200 -50.84 5.68 21.45
N ALA A 201 -51.27 5.24 20.27
CA ALA A 201 -51.15 6.00 19.03
C ALA A 201 -52.33 6.99 18.91
N PRO A 202 -52.10 8.26 18.55
CA PRO A 202 -53.15 9.10 18.01
C PRO A 202 -53.34 8.79 16.52
N THR A 203 -54.58 8.55 16.13
CA THR A 203 -54.99 8.37 14.73
C THR A 203 -54.97 9.71 14.01
N VAL A 204 -54.02 9.90 13.08
CA VAL A 204 -54.10 10.95 12.05
C VAL A 204 -54.38 10.25 10.73
N ALA A 205 -55.52 10.59 10.13
CA ALA A 205 -55.89 10.14 8.79
C ALA A 205 -55.00 10.84 7.75
N ILE A 206 -54.22 10.07 7.00
CA ILE A 206 -53.47 10.53 5.83
C ILE A 206 -54.07 9.82 4.62
N ALA A 207 -54.59 10.61 3.67
CA ALA A 207 -55.04 10.14 2.37
C ALA A 207 -53.86 9.54 1.57
N PRO A 208 -54.07 8.51 0.75
CA PRO A 208 -52.99 7.79 0.09
C PRO A 208 -52.29 8.70 -0.95
N PRO A 209 -50.96 8.85 -0.92
CA PRO A 209 -50.24 9.40 -2.05
C PRO A 209 -50.15 8.33 -3.15
N ALA A 210 -50.25 8.77 -4.39
CA ALA A 210 -50.12 7.95 -5.58
C ALA A 210 -48.81 7.15 -5.57
N ALA A 211 -48.90 5.88 -5.97
CA ALA A 211 -47.79 4.96 -6.07
C ALA A 211 -46.68 5.52 -6.99
N GLN A 212 -45.53 5.85 -6.40
CA GLN A 212 -44.29 5.93 -7.14
C GLN A 212 -43.78 4.50 -7.38
N PRO A 213 -43.32 4.16 -8.60
CA PRO A 213 -42.80 2.83 -8.87
C PRO A 213 -41.60 2.57 -7.97
N ALA A 214 -41.67 1.46 -7.21
CA ALA A 214 -40.60 1.02 -6.33
C ALA A 214 -39.30 0.86 -7.13
N ALA A 215 -38.31 1.70 -6.82
CA ALA A 215 -36.95 1.49 -7.28
C ALA A 215 -36.50 0.11 -6.79
N ARG A 216 -36.14 -0.77 -7.73
CA ARG A 216 -35.65 -2.11 -7.47
C ARG A 216 -34.39 -2.00 -6.58
N VAL A 217 -34.51 -2.33 -5.30
CA VAL A 217 -33.37 -2.43 -4.39
C VAL A 217 -32.63 -3.71 -4.76
N GLU A 218 -31.50 -3.58 -5.45
CA GLU A 218 -30.60 -4.71 -5.70
C GLU A 218 -30.01 -5.24 -4.39
N PRO A 219 -29.83 -6.56 -4.26
CA PRO A 219 -29.26 -7.16 -3.06
C PRO A 219 -27.81 -6.70 -2.82
N PRO A 220 -27.37 -6.57 -1.55
CA PRO A 220 -26.07 -6.01 -1.19
C PRO A 220 -24.86 -6.75 -1.81
N VAL A 221 -25.02 -8.04 -2.10
CA VAL A 221 -23.98 -8.87 -2.76
C VAL A 221 -23.72 -8.43 -4.21
N ALA A 222 -24.76 -8.00 -4.94
CA ALA A 222 -24.65 -7.56 -6.33
C ALA A 222 -23.98 -6.18 -6.46
N ARG A 223 -24.15 -5.30 -5.47
CA ARG A 223 -23.45 -4.01 -5.41
C ARG A 223 -21.96 -4.17 -5.10
N ALA A 224 -21.61 -5.03 -4.14
CA ALA A 224 -20.22 -5.29 -3.79
C ALA A 224 -19.43 -5.88 -4.98
N SER A 225 -20.05 -6.78 -5.75
CA SER A 225 -19.43 -7.34 -6.96
C SER A 225 -19.26 -6.29 -8.07
N ALA A 226 -20.24 -5.41 -8.29
CA ALA A 226 -20.13 -4.33 -9.27
C ALA A 226 -18.99 -3.34 -8.94
N VAL A 227 -18.81 -2.98 -7.66
CA VAL A 227 -17.71 -2.11 -7.23
C VAL A 227 -16.35 -2.77 -7.49
N LEU A 228 -16.21 -4.06 -7.19
CA LEU A 228 -14.96 -4.81 -7.43
C LEU A 228 -14.66 -4.95 -8.93
N VAL A 229 -15.68 -5.19 -9.76
CA VAL A 229 -15.52 -5.23 -11.22
C VAL A 229 -15.07 -3.88 -11.77
N ASN A 230 -15.68 -2.78 -11.32
CA ASN A 230 -15.30 -1.43 -11.72
C ASN A 230 -13.88 -1.08 -11.26
N ALA A 231 -13.51 -1.47 -10.03
CA ALA A 231 -12.16 -1.27 -9.52
C ALA A 231 -11.10 -2.03 -10.34
N ALA A 232 -11.37 -3.30 -10.69
CA ALA A 232 -10.48 -4.10 -11.52
C ALA A 232 -10.34 -3.56 -12.96
N ALA A 233 -11.44 -3.07 -13.54
CA ALA A 233 -11.43 -2.44 -14.86
C ALA A 233 -10.61 -1.14 -14.84
N LEU A 234 -10.84 -0.26 -13.87
CA LEU A 234 -10.06 0.97 -13.70
C LEU A 234 -8.58 0.67 -13.49
N ALA A 235 -8.24 -0.31 -12.64
CA ALA A 235 -6.86 -0.74 -12.40
C ALA A 235 -6.16 -1.18 -13.70
N THR A 236 -6.84 -2.00 -14.51
CA THR A 236 -6.33 -2.46 -15.80
C THR A 236 -6.13 -1.29 -16.77
N ASP A 237 -7.06 -0.34 -16.79
CA ASP A 237 -7.01 0.81 -17.68
C ASP A 237 -5.91 1.80 -17.29
N PHE A 238 -5.67 2.01 -15.99
CA PHE A 238 -4.54 2.82 -15.50
C PHE A 238 -3.20 2.25 -15.95
N GLY A 239 -3.04 0.91 -15.93
CA GLY A 239 -1.82 0.25 -16.41
C GLY A 239 -1.57 0.37 -17.93
N ARG A 240 -2.54 0.90 -18.68
CA ARG A 240 -2.46 1.07 -20.14
C ARG A 240 -2.29 2.51 -20.59
N VAL A 241 -2.37 3.48 -19.68
CA VAL A 241 -2.26 4.91 -19.97
C VAL A 241 -0.87 5.22 -20.56
N ARG A 242 -0.84 5.90 -21.71
CA ARG A 242 0.41 6.30 -22.39
C ARG A 242 0.62 7.81 -22.46
N ASP A 243 -0.43 8.59 -22.34
CA ASP A 243 -0.38 10.05 -22.43
C ASP A 243 -1.39 10.73 -21.48
N SER A 244 -1.27 12.05 -21.35
CA SER A 244 -2.09 12.87 -20.47
C SER A 244 -3.56 12.91 -20.88
N HIS A 245 -3.88 12.83 -22.17
CA HIS A 245 -5.25 12.85 -22.66
C HIS A 245 -5.98 11.53 -22.33
N GLU A 246 -5.28 10.39 -22.40
CA GLU A 246 -5.82 9.12 -21.91
C GLU A 246 -6.08 9.15 -20.39
N LEU A 247 -5.18 9.79 -19.64
CA LEU A 247 -5.32 9.95 -18.20
C LEU A 247 -6.51 10.85 -17.84
N GLU A 248 -6.71 11.98 -18.51
CA GLU A 248 -7.86 12.86 -18.32
C GLU A 248 -9.19 12.16 -18.58
N ARG A 249 -9.26 11.37 -19.67
CA ARG A 249 -10.44 10.57 -20.00
C ARG A 249 -10.70 9.47 -18.96
N LEU A 250 -9.64 8.87 -18.41
CA LEU A 250 -9.75 7.87 -17.35
C LEU A 250 -10.20 8.50 -16.02
N LEU A 251 -9.77 9.72 -15.71
CA LEU A 251 -10.29 10.49 -14.56
C LEU A 251 -11.79 10.77 -14.69
N GLY A 252 -12.30 11.00 -15.90
CA GLY A 252 -13.75 11.12 -16.13
C GLY A 252 -14.52 9.85 -15.75
N ARG A 253 -14.03 8.68 -16.17
CA ARG A 253 -14.62 7.39 -15.78
C ARG A 253 -14.50 7.12 -14.29
N ALA A 254 -13.39 7.52 -13.66
CA ALA A 254 -13.22 7.44 -12.23
C ALA A 254 -14.23 8.33 -11.48
N ALA A 255 -14.52 9.53 -12.00
CA ALA A 255 -15.55 10.42 -11.46
C ALA A 255 -16.95 9.78 -11.54
N GLU A 256 -17.29 9.16 -12.67
CA GLU A 256 -18.56 8.43 -12.82
C GLU A 256 -18.66 7.27 -11.83
N ALA A 257 -17.59 6.48 -11.67
CA ALA A 257 -17.59 5.34 -10.76
C ALA A 257 -17.70 5.73 -9.28
N LEU A 258 -17.22 6.92 -8.91
CA LEU A 258 -17.32 7.49 -7.56
C LEU A 258 -18.60 8.31 -7.33
N ASP A 259 -19.40 8.54 -8.37
CA ASP A 259 -20.43 9.59 -8.41
C ASP A 259 -19.91 10.96 -7.91
N ALA A 260 -18.73 11.32 -8.40
CA ALA A 260 -18.06 12.56 -8.04
C ALA A 260 -18.51 13.74 -8.91
N SER A 261 -18.68 14.92 -8.30
CA SER A 261 -18.93 16.17 -9.03
C SER A 261 -17.68 16.82 -9.59
N GLY A 262 -16.54 16.57 -8.95
CA GLY A 262 -15.27 17.10 -9.37
C GLY A 262 -14.12 16.29 -8.80
N ILE A 263 -13.03 16.22 -9.54
CA ILE A 263 -11.79 15.55 -9.15
C ILE A 263 -10.63 16.51 -9.35
N VAL A 264 -9.72 16.55 -8.37
CA VAL A 264 -8.42 17.21 -8.49
C VAL A 264 -7.32 16.23 -8.09
N VAL A 265 -6.31 16.10 -8.95
CA VAL A 265 -5.05 15.44 -8.63
C VAL A 265 -4.04 16.52 -8.27
N TRP A 266 -3.55 16.48 -7.04
CA TRP A 266 -2.57 17.40 -6.51
C TRP A 266 -1.21 16.72 -6.43
N MET A 267 -0.16 17.38 -6.89
CA MET A 267 1.20 16.87 -6.87
C MET A 267 2.09 17.75 -6.00
N GLY A 268 3.01 17.13 -5.26
CA GLY A 268 4.04 17.86 -4.53
C GLY A 268 4.93 18.64 -5.49
N SER A 269 5.10 19.94 -5.23
CA SER A 269 6.08 20.74 -5.94
C SER A 269 7.52 20.26 -5.66
N PRO A 270 8.45 20.31 -6.63
CA PRO A 270 9.85 19.91 -6.44
C PRO A 270 10.58 20.69 -5.34
N ASP A 271 10.16 21.93 -5.08
CA ASP A 271 10.69 22.79 -4.01
C ASP A 271 10.30 22.32 -2.59
N GLY A 272 9.46 21.29 -2.49
CA GLY A 272 9.02 20.73 -1.22
C GLY A 272 7.97 21.56 -0.47
N ALA A 273 7.52 22.70 -0.99
CA ALA A 273 6.74 23.69 -0.22
C ALA A 273 5.23 23.58 -0.42
N THR A 274 4.79 23.27 -1.64
CA THR A 274 3.37 23.35 -2.03
C THR A 274 2.84 22.06 -2.66
N LEU A 275 1.52 21.93 -2.69
CA LEU A 275 0.77 21.02 -3.55
C LEU A 275 0.19 21.81 -4.71
N GLN A 276 0.49 21.39 -5.94
CA GLN A 276 0.03 22.01 -7.17
C GLN A 276 -1.05 21.16 -7.83
N PRO A 277 -2.13 21.76 -8.37
CA PRO A 277 -3.13 21.01 -9.13
C PRO A 277 -2.51 20.56 -10.46
N ALA A 278 -2.32 19.26 -10.63
CA ALA A 278 -1.78 18.68 -11.86
C ALA A 278 -2.87 18.35 -12.87
N LEU A 279 -4.02 17.83 -12.40
CA LEU A 279 -5.16 17.48 -13.23
C LEU A 279 -6.46 17.84 -12.53
N THR A 280 -7.45 18.28 -13.31
CA THR A 280 -8.79 18.61 -12.82
C THR A 280 -9.86 18.05 -13.75
N HIS A 281 -10.94 17.49 -13.19
CA HIS A 281 -12.09 17.00 -13.95
C HIS A 281 -13.39 17.42 -13.27
N GLY A 282 -14.47 17.65 -14.04
CA GLY A 282 -15.80 17.96 -13.52
C GLY A 282 -16.05 19.43 -13.13
N TYR A 283 -15.03 20.29 -13.20
CA TYR A 283 -15.12 21.71 -12.86
C TYR A 283 -15.29 22.60 -14.11
N SER A 284 -16.01 23.72 -13.95
CA SER A 284 -16.07 24.75 -14.98
C SER A 284 -14.72 25.45 -15.15
N PRO A 285 -14.39 26.05 -16.33
CA PRO A 285 -13.14 26.79 -16.52
C PRO A 285 -12.93 27.92 -15.50
N GLN A 286 -14.02 28.57 -15.07
CA GLN A 286 -14.00 29.62 -14.05
C GLN A 286 -13.64 29.08 -12.67
N THR A 287 -14.08 27.86 -12.35
CA THR A 287 -13.73 27.16 -11.11
C THR A 287 -12.29 26.69 -11.15
N VAL A 288 -11.84 26.09 -12.26
CA VAL A 288 -10.44 25.64 -12.45
C VAL A 288 -9.47 26.81 -12.27
N ALA A 289 -9.78 27.98 -12.81
CA ALA A 289 -8.96 29.19 -12.63
C ALA A 289 -8.82 29.65 -11.17
N ARG A 290 -9.69 29.19 -10.27
CA ARG A 290 -9.64 29.49 -8.82
C ARG A 290 -8.95 28.41 -8.01
N ILE A 291 -8.65 27.25 -8.58
CA ILE A 291 -7.91 26.17 -7.92
C ILE A 291 -6.44 26.58 -7.91
N GLN A 292 -5.95 27.03 -6.75
CA GLN A 292 -4.58 27.50 -6.57
C GLN A 292 -3.71 26.47 -5.87
N ALA A 293 -2.41 26.54 -6.09
CA ALA A 293 -1.44 25.80 -5.30
C ALA A 293 -1.61 26.14 -3.81
N MET A 294 -1.45 25.14 -2.96
CA MET A 294 -1.67 25.26 -1.52
C MET A 294 -0.47 24.77 -0.72
N PRO A 295 -0.13 25.42 0.42
CA PRO A 295 0.94 24.94 1.28
C PRO A 295 0.70 23.51 1.77
N ARG A 296 1.75 22.69 1.84
CA ARG A 296 1.65 21.32 2.41
C ARG A 296 1.28 21.33 3.90
N SER A 297 1.50 22.45 4.59
CA SER A 297 1.12 22.67 5.99
C SER A 297 -0.29 23.24 6.17
N ALA A 298 -1.03 23.51 5.09
CA ALA A 298 -2.36 24.09 5.19
C ALA A 298 -3.31 23.22 6.04
N ASP A 299 -4.27 23.88 6.67
CA ASP A 299 -5.31 23.24 7.45
C ASP A 299 -6.50 22.88 6.53
N ASN A 300 -6.31 21.85 5.72
CA ASN A 300 -7.37 21.28 4.89
C ASN A 300 -7.12 19.78 4.65
N ALA A 301 -8.15 19.09 4.11
CA ALA A 301 -8.11 17.64 3.92
C ALA A 301 -7.03 17.17 2.93
N ALA A 302 -6.74 17.94 1.89
CA ALA A 302 -5.67 17.64 0.92
C ALA A 302 -4.28 17.65 1.58
N ALA A 303 -3.98 18.70 2.32
CA ALA A 303 -2.72 18.83 3.05
C ALA A 303 -2.63 17.82 4.21
N ALA A 304 -3.74 17.55 4.90
CA ALA A 304 -3.80 16.53 5.94
C ALA A 304 -3.51 15.13 5.38
N ALA A 305 -4.18 14.73 4.29
CA ALA A 305 -3.96 13.44 3.63
C ALA A 305 -2.51 13.29 3.15
N TYR A 306 -1.95 14.37 2.62
CA TYR A 306 -0.55 14.38 2.17
C TYR A 306 0.42 14.11 3.32
N ARG A 307 0.26 14.82 4.46
CA ARG A 307 1.15 14.68 5.62
C ARG A 307 0.95 13.36 6.37
N SER A 308 -0.28 12.89 6.49
CA SER A 308 -0.59 11.68 7.26
C SER A 308 -0.38 10.40 6.46
N GLY A 309 -0.40 10.47 5.13
CA GLY A 309 -0.43 9.28 4.28
C GLY A 309 -1.72 8.46 4.49
N THR A 310 -2.79 9.07 5.00
CA THR A 310 -4.08 8.42 5.25
C THR A 310 -5.21 9.13 4.55
N LEU A 311 -6.20 8.36 4.08
CA LEU A 311 -7.41 8.89 3.45
C LEU A 311 -8.16 9.80 4.43
N GLN A 312 -8.58 10.97 3.95
CA GLN A 312 -9.36 11.94 4.68
C GLN A 312 -10.77 12.05 4.10
N ILE A 313 -11.75 12.32 4.97
CA ILE A 313 -13.15 12.48 4.61
C ILE A 313 -13.59 13.86 5.07
N VAL A 314 -14.20 14.63 4.18
CA VAL A 314 -14.88 15.87 4.50
C VAL A 314 -16.37 15.62 4.36
N LEU A 315 -17.10 15.67 5.47
CA LEU A 315 -18.53 15.44 5.47
C LEU A 315 -19.28 16.55 4.74
N ALA A 316 -20.31 16.17 3.98
CA ALA A 316 -21.26 17.09 3.41
C ALA A 316 -21.90 17.97 4.50
N ARG A 317 -22.05 19.27 4.23
CA ARG A 317 -22.77 20.18 5.14
C ARG A 317 -24.28 19.93 5.07
N PRO A 318 -25.00 19.99 6.21
CA PRO A 318 -26.46 19.95 6.21
C PRO A 318 -27.02 21.06 5.31
N GLY A 319 -27.90 20.71 4.36
CA GLY A 319 -28.55 21.68 3.46
C GLY A 319 -28.03 21.70 2.00
N GLY A 320 -27.20 20.73 1.58
CA GLY A 320 -27.01 20.43 0.15
C GLY A 320 -25.61 20.65 -0.42
N GLY A 321 -24.56 20.66 0.40
CA GLY A 321 -23.18 20.63 -0.09
C GLY A 321 -22.72 19.21 -0.41
N ASN A 322 -21.81 19.04 -1.37
CA ASN A 322 -21.11 17.78 -1.59
C ASN A 322 -20.10 17.52 -0.45
N GLY A 323 -19.90 16.25 -0.11
CA GLY A 323 -18.79 15.82 0.73
C GLY A 323 -17.52 15.68 -0.11
N ALA A 324 -16.42 15.27 0.50
CA ALA A 324 -15.21 14.93 -0.25
C ALA A 324 -14.48 13.74 0.35
N VAL A 325 -13.85 12.97 -0.52
CA VAL A 325 -12.86 11.95 -0.16
C VAL A 325 -11.52 12.37 -0.73
N VAL A 326 -10.49 12.30 0.10
CA VAL A 326 -9.12 12.67 -0.27
C VAL A 326 -8.21 11.50 0.04
N ALA A 327 -7.65 10.88 -1.00
CA ALA A 327 -6.76 9.74 -0.90
C ALA A 327 -5.31 10.13 -1.22
N PRO A 328 -4.32 9.72 -0.41
CA PRO A 328 -2.92 9.99 -0.67
C PRO A 328 -2.39 9.16 -1.83
N ILE A 329 -1.53 9.75 -2.65
CA ILE A 329 -0.79 9.08 -3.73
C ILE A 329 0.57 8.70 -3.16
N LEU A 330 0.74 7.43 -2.83
CA LEU A 330 1.90 6.91 -2.11
C LEU A 330 2.84 6.16 -3.05
N THR A 331 4.12 6.48 -2.97
CA THR A 331 5.24 5.76 -3.60
C THR A 331 6.15 5.17 -2.52
N ALA A 332 7.23 4.49 -2.95
CA ALA A 332 8.25 4.01 -2.02
C ALA A 332 8.91 5.13 -1.20
N ASP A 333 9.00 6.33 -1.77
CA ASP A 333 9.62 7.52 -1.15
C ASP A 333 8.63 8.33 -0.28
N GLY A 334 7.38 7.85 -0.17
CA GLY A 334 6.32 8.47 0.60
C GLY A 334 5.23 9.11 -0.25
N CYS A 335 4.52 10.06 0.33
CA CYS A 335 3.39 10.73 -0.33
C CYS A 335 3.90 11.77 -1.34
N VAL A 336 3.61 11.53 -2.62
CA VAL A 336 4.05 12.40 -3.72
C VAL A 336 2.93 13.33 -4.20
N GLY A 337 1.70 13.06 -3.78
CA GLY A 337 0.53 13.83 -4.16
C GLY A 337 -0.73 13.35 -3.45
N VAL A 338 -1.87 13.96 -3.76
CA VAL A 338 -3.18 13.53 -3.25
C VAL A 338 -4.23 13.58 -4.35
N PHE A 339 -5.10 12.59 -4.37
CA PHE A 339 -6.31 12.53 -5.17
C PHE A 339 -7.48 13.05 -4.33
N SER A 340 -8.21 14.05 -4.81
CA SER A 340 -9.38 14.59 -4.14
C SER A 340 -10.60 14.47 -5.05
N ALA A 341 -11.70 13.95 -4.51
CA ALA A 341 -12.97 13.83 -5.21
C ALA A 341 -14.10 14.41 -4.35
N GLU A 342 -14.90 15.31 -4.93
CA GLU A 342 -16.13 15.82 -4.35
C GLU A 342 -17.26 14.81 -4.59
N ILE A 343 -17.84 14.25 -3.53
CA ILE A 343 -18.79 13.14 -3.60
C ILE A 343 -20.21 13.65 -3.40
N ARG A 344 -21.13 13.21 -4.27
CA ARG A 344 -22.55 13.56 -4.18
C ARG A 344 -23.27 12.70 -3.14
N GLY A 345 -24.36 13.24 -2.60
CA GLY A 345 -25.38 12.45 -1.89
C GLY A 345 -24.93 11.81 -0.57
N GLY A 346 -23.86 12.29 0.07
CA GLY A 346 -23.39 11.76 1.36
C GLY A 346 -22.58 10.46 1.26
N ALA A 347 -22.25 10.03 0.04
CA ALA A 347 -21.55 8.77 -0.19
C ALA A 347 -20.06 8.81 0.21
N GLU A 348 -19.53 9.95 0.66
CA GLU A 348 -18.16 10.04 1.21
C GLU A 348 -17.94 9.15 2.43
N THR A 349 -19.02 8.80 3.14
CA THR A 349 -19.01 7.87 4.29
C THR A 349 -19.08 6.39 3.86
N SER A 350 -19.33 6.12 2.58
CA SER A 350 -19.39 4.77 2.03
C SER A 350 -18.00 4.15 1.96
N GLN A 351 -17.83 3.00 2.59
CA GLN A 351 -16.60 2.23 2.53
C GLN A 351 -16.21 1.84 1.10
N ALA A 352 -17.20 1.60 0.23
CA ALA A 352 -16.97 1.28 -1.18
C ALA A 352 -16.36 2.46 -1.95
N VAL A 353 -16.87 3.68 -1.73
CA VAL A 353 -16.36 4.91 -2.36
C VAL A 353 -14.95 5.22 -1.85
N GLN A 354 -14.73 5.08 -0.54
CA GLN A 354 -13.41 5.27 0.07
C GLN A 354 -12.37 4.26 -0.47
N ALA A 355 -12.76 2.98 -0.57
CA ALA A 355 -11.91 1.94 -1.12
C ALA A 355 -11.57 2.21 -2.59
N LEU A 356 -12.58 2.59 -3.39
CA LEU A 356 -12.38 2.90 -4.80
C LEU A 356 -11.46 4.13 -4.98
N ALA A 357 -11.63 5.18 -4.19
CA ALA A 357 -10.75 6.35 -4.19
C ALA A 357 -9.31 5.98 -3.82
N GLY A 358 -9.12 5.09 -2.83
CA GLY A 358 -7.80 4.57 -2.47
C GLY A 358 -7.14 3.76 -3.59
N ILE A 359 -7.92 2.93 -4.30
CA ILE A 359 -7.44 2.15 -5.45
C ILE A 359 -7.02 3.08 -6.60
N ILE A 360 -7.83 4.11 -6.90
CA ILE A 360 -7.50 5.11 -7.91
C ILE A 360 -6.20 5.84 -7.56
N ALA A 361 -6.04 6.30 -6.31
CA ALA A 361 -4.83 6.98 -5.86
C ALA A 361 -3.58 6.10 -5.95
N ALA A 362 -3.70 4.80 -5.64
CA ALA A 362 -2.60 3.85 -5.78
C ALA A 362 -2.15 3.67 -7.24
N HIS A 363 -3.09 3.66 -8.19
CA HIS A 363 -2.75 3.56 -9.62
C HIS A 363 -2.20 4.87 -10.20
N LEU A 364 -2.63 6.02 -9.68
CA LEU A 364 -2.02 7.30 -10.04
C LEU A 364 -0.53 7.34 -9.66
N ALA A 365 -0.14 6.69 -8.54
CA ALA A 365 1.27 6.58 -8.15
C ALA A 365 2.10 5.84 -9.22
N SER A 366 1.55 4.77 -9.82
CA SER A 366 2.25 4.05 -10.90
C SER A 366 2.40 4.84 -12.19
N VAL A 367 1.45 5.74 -12.49
CA VAL A 367 1.52 6.59 -13.70
C VAL A 367 2.51 7.74 -13.51
N VAL A 368 2.55 8.34 -12.32
CA VAL A 368 3.47 9.44 -11.99
C VAL A 368 4.93 8.96 -11.93
N ALA A 369 5.19 7.74 -11.46
CA ALA A 369 6.54 7.17 -11.39
C ALA A 369 7.21 6.91 -12.76
N ILE A 370 6.47 7.06 -13.87
CA ILE A 370 6.97 6.88 -15.24
C ILE A 370 7.44 8.21 -15.85
N ALA A 371 7.17 9.36 -15.21
CA ALA A 371 7.73 10.64 -15.66
C ALA A 371 9.23 10.68 -15.31
N PRO A 372 10.15 10.77 -16.29
CA PRO A 372 11.57 10.95 -16.00
C PRO A 372 11.77 12.26 -15.24
N GLU A 373 12.66 12.26 -14.24
CA GLU A 373 13.23 13.50 -13.70
C GLU A 373 13.81 14.29 -14.88
N GLU A 374 13.22 15.45 -15.21
CA GLU A 374 13.90 16.36 -16.11
C GLU A 374 15.25 16.73 -15.48
N PRO A 375 16.37 16.48 -16.16
CA PRO A 375 17.67 16.89 -15.64
C PRO A 375 17.68 18.40 -15.51
N ALA A 376 17.93 18.87 -14.29
CA ALA A 376 18.19 20.26 -14.00
C ALA A 376 19.52 20.68 -14.67
N GLU A 377 19.48 21.08 -15.94
CA GLU A 377 20.62 21.81 -16.52
C GLU A 377 20.24 22.83 -17.60
N LYS A 378 20.79 24.04 -17.39
CA LYS A 378 20.97 25.19 -18.28
C LYS A 378 19.96 26.33 -18.20
N LYS A 379 20.08 27.11 -17.12
CA LYS A 379 19.93 28.57 -17.19
C LYS A 379 20.96 29.30 -16.31
N ALA A 380 22.24 29.15 -16.65
CA ALA A 380 23.31 30.04 -16.20
C ALA A 380 24.42 30.08 -17.25
N ALA A 381 24.07 30.47 -18.48
CA ALA A 381 25.00 30.90 -19.51
C ALA A 381 24.28 31.81 -20.51
N SER A 382 23.87 33.00 -20.04
CA SER A 382 23.83 34.26 -20.81
C SER A 382 23.09 35.33 -20.00
N SER A 383 23.84 36.17 -19.29
CA SER A 383 23.66 37.62 -19.13
C SER A 383 24.77 38.15 -18.23
#